data_AF-A0A838E824-F1
#
_entry.id   AF-A0A838E824-F1
#
_cell.length_a   1.000
_cell.length_b   1.000
_cell.length_c   1.000
_cell.angle_alpha   90.00
_cell.angle_beta   90.00
_cell.angle_gamma   90.00
#
_symmetry.space_group_name_H-M   'P 1'
#
loop_
_entity.id
_entity.type
_entity.pdbx_description
1 polymer ?
#
loop_
_entity_poly.entity_id
_entity_poly.type
_entity_poly.pdbx_seq_one_letter_code
_entity_poly.pdbx_strand_id
1 'polypeptide(L)'
;MSAMRLEHFLCYSDTSSVDEHAADYRRLGFVPQAHAARWEPGLRNRFIGLWPEYLELVWVEDEAAFAASDDPIKRYRASRRPFGVGILTDDLPALHDEWVARGFELPPVTHESPAGSDQAAGPMFVFQAIPHHLLPGVDAFGLTSYHRPAPPIRRQVWVAPNSVFGLAGVTLVSHTPAADADAWRRLLAPNETAREVPGGSDLVVGPHRLTWLTPDAHAARHGLTWDRSGDGADAMALFELLAGDPERLERYAAAADRPTRRLADGALLLEPSAHDGFRFVVRGGDVDEWAGWRDERLGLHHEVVRIDEFMARGTPGTGEYVVRSATVDDLPAIRRLGEEVLPETYAAIAPDSYIAMLLERYWSDAANAAAIASPTEELLVAESPFSGVLGVAHTAPYAADSVILWRLYLVPRSRRLGVGTALLDDCIRRCAPQVSTFLTEYLAGNRAAAAFYEAHGFAEVREERNPWEATEVRVIYASRQVPADPT
;
A
#
# COMPACT_ATOMS: atom_id res chain seq x y z
N MET A 1 -13.59 -21.30 4.84
CA MET A 1 -12.41 -20.44 4.93
C MET A 1 -12.53 -19.23 4.07
N SER A 2 -12.62 -18.08 4.73
CA SER A 2 -12.27 -16.79 4.14
C SER A 2 -10.87 -16.86 3.53
N ALA A 3 -10.67 -16.20 2.38
CA ALA A 3 -9.35 -16.11 1.77
C ALA A 3 -8.42 -15.35 2.73
N MET A 4 -7.27 -15.96 3.06
CA MET A 4 -6.24 -15.32 3.87
C MET A 4 -4.89 -15.44 3.19
N ARG A 5 -4.00 -14.49 3.49
CA ARG A 5 -2.60 -14.55 3.05
C ARG A 5 -1.69 -13.88 4.06
N LEU A 6 -0.41 -14.19 3.97
CA LEU A 6 0.60 -13.36 4.61
C LEU A 6 0.64 -12.03 3.84
N GLU A 7 0.66 -10.91 4.54
CA GLU A 7 0.64 -9.59 3.90
C GLU A 7 1.96 -8.85 4.09
N HIS A 8 2.47 -8.86 5.32
CA HIS A 8 3.67 -8.11 5.65
C HIS A 8 4.48 -8.72 6.77
N PHE A 9 5.74 -8.33 6.82
CA PHE A 9 6.73 -8.86 7.75
C PHE A 9 7.44 -7.73 8.48
N LEU A 10 7.58 -7.88 9.78
CA LEU A 10 8.05 -6.81 10.66
C LEU A 10 9.49 -7.05 11.09
N CYS A 11 10.30 -6.00 11.01
CA CYS A 11 11.63 -5.97 11.60
C CYS A 11 11.86 -4.60 12.24
N TYR A 12 12.61 -4.56 13.33
CA TYR A 12 13.10 -3.29 13.85
C TYR A 12 14.09 -2.64 12.89
N SER A 13 14.02 -1.32 12.83
CA SER A 13 14.92 -0.45 12.10
C SER A 13 15.87 0.24 13.10
N ASP A 14 17.12 -0.18 13.14
CA ASP A 14 18.16 0.44 13.97
C ASP A 14 18.84 1.59 13.20
N THR A 15 18.22 2.76 13.22
CA THR A 15 18.67 3.95 12.50
C THR A 15 18.25 5.21 13.25
N SER A 16 18.85 6.34 12.92
CA SER A 16 18.43 7.67 13.37
C SER A 16 17.12 8.13 12.73
N SER A 17 16.78 7.61 11.54
CA SER A 17 15.59 7.99 10.81
C SER A 17 15.07 6.82 9.97
N VAL A 18 13.84 6.42 10.22
CA VAL A 18 13.18 5.37 9.42
C VAL A 18 13.01 5.79 7.95
N ASP A 19 12.97 7.09 7.66
CA ASP A 19 12.90 7.61 6.29
C ASP A 19 14.25 7.48 5.57
N GLU A 20 15.37 7.64 6.27
CA GLU A 20 16.72 7.35 5.73
C GLU A 20 16.86 5.88 5.40
N HIS A 21 16.43 5.00 6.31
CA HIS A 21 16.47 3.56 6.05
C HIS A 21 15.55 3.14 4.89
N ALA A 22 14.36 3.75 4.75
CA ALA A 22 13.53 3.57 3.57
C ALA A 22 14.24 4.06 2.28
N ALA A 23 15.03 5.13 2.35
CA ALA A 23 15.82 5.60 1.22
C ALA A 23 16.94 4.61 0.83
N ASP A 24 17.46 3.81 1.76
CA ASP A 24 18.43 2.74 1.45
C ASP A 24 17.80 1.67 0.55
N TYR A 25 16.58 1.23 0.87
CA TYR A 25 15.81 0.34 0.00
C TYR A 25 15.50 0.96 -1.36
N ARG A 26 15.24 2.28 -1.42
CA ARG A 26 15.10 2.98 -2.70
C ARG A 26 16.38 2.93 -3.53
N ARG A 27 17.56 3.08 -2.92
CA ARG A 27 18.86 2.93 -3.61
C ARG A 27 19.09 1.51 -4.12
N LEU A 28 18.47 0.51 -3.48
CA LEU A 28 18.43 -0.88 -3.97
C LEU A 28 17.39 -1.11 -5.07
N GLY A 29 16.70 -0.07 -5.54
CA GLY A 29 15.67 -0.15 -6.57
C GLY A 29 14.36 -0.77 -6.09
N PHE A 30 14.14 -0.89 -4.78
CA PHE A 30 12.82 -1.17 -4.20
C PHE A 30 11.98 0.12 -4.15
N VAL A 31 10.71 -0.04 -3.78
CA VAL A 31 9.69 1.02 -3.84
C VAL A 31 9.12 1.21 -2.43
N PRO A 32 9.74 2.09 -1.61
CA PRO A 32 9.17 2.45 -0.32
C PRO A 32 7.84 3.17 -0.51
N GLN A 33 6.84 2.80 0.28
CA GLN A 33 5.55 3.47 0.25
C GLN A 33 5.70 4.89 0.81
N ALA A 34 5.01 5.89 0.26
CA ALA A 34 5.21 7.27 0.66
C ALA A 34 4.66 7.56 2.06
N HIS A 35 3.62 6.84 2.50
CA HIS A 35 3.04 7.04 3.82
C HIS A 35 3.86 6.34 4.91
N ALA A 36 3.77 6.88 6.12
CA ALA A 36 4.28 6.29 7.35
C ALA A 36 3.11 6.20 8.33
N ALA A 37 3.13 5.22 9.23
CA ALA A 37 2.15 5.10 10.30
C ALA A 37 2.82 5.42 11.63
N ARG A 38 2.15 6.16 12.51
CA ARG A 38 2.57 6.34 13.90
C ARG A 38 1.67 5.50 14.79
N TRP A 39 2.27 4.83 15.77
CA TRP A 39 1.58 3.98 16.72
C TRP A 39 2.03 4.36 18.12
N GLU A 40 1.08 4.40 19.04
CA GLU A 40 1.46 4.45 20.45
C GLU A 40 1.99 3.08 20.88
N PRO A 41 3.05 3.03 21.71
CA PRO A 41 3.75 4.15 22.34
C PRO A 41 4.99 4.59 21.55
N GLY A 42 4.98 5.78 20.93
CA GLY A 42 6.18 6.40 20.33
C GLY A 42 6.80 5.66 19.13
N LEU A 43 6.04 4.79 18.46
CA LEU A 43 6.50 4.02 17.29
C LEU A 43 6.15 4.72 15.98
N ARG A 44 6.99 4.54 14.97
CA ARG A 44 6.72 4.96 13.60
C ARG A 44 7.19 3.91 12.61
N ASN A 45 6.32 3.58 11.66
CA ASN A 45 6.54 2.51 10.71
C ASN A 45 6.73 3.06 9.29
N ARG A 46 7.59 2.39 8.52
CA ARG A 46 7.77 2.60 7.06
C ARG A 46 7.62 1.29 6.32
N PHE A 47 7.14 1.35 5.09
CA PHE A 47 6.77 0.17 4.33
C PHE A 47 7.58 0.06 3.04
N ILE A 48 8.14 -1.12 2.75
CA ILE A 48 8.89 -1.40 1.52
C ILE A 48 8.09 -2.41 0.69
N GLY A 49 7.65 -2.01 -0.51
CA GLY A 49 6.88 -2.89 -1.38
C GLY A 49 7.71 -4.07 -1.91
N LEU A 50 7.19 -5.29 -1.72
CA LEU A 50 7.62 -6.52 -2.40
C LEU A 50 6.60 -6.99 -3.44
N TRP A 51 5.39 -6.41 -3.37
CA TRP A 51 4.23 -6.53 -4.23
C TRP A 51 3.63 -7.94 -4.40
N PRO A 52 2.36 -8.15 -4.04
CA PRO A 52 1.49 -7.24 -3.29
C PRO A 52 1.83 -7.16 -1.78
N GLU A 53 2.76 -7.99 -1.30
CA GLU A 53 3.27 -7.97 0.07
C GLU A 53 4.24 -6.81 0.33
N TYR A 54 4.55 -6.54 1.60
CA TYR A 54 5.52 -5.52 1.97
C TYR A 54 6.32 -5.86 3.23
N LEU A 55 7.46 -5.20 3.39
CA LEU A 55 8.22 -5.18 4.64
C LEU A 55 7.76 -3.99 5.47
N GLU A 56 7.64 -4.18 6.77
CA GLU A 56 7.34 -3.13 7.73
C GLU A 56 8.55 -2.90 8.64
N LEU A 57 9.13 -1.71 8.48
CA LEU A 57 10.24 -1.22 9.28
C LEU A 57 9.65 -0.54 10.51
N VAL A 58 9.79 -1.17 11.67
CA VAL A 58 9.35 -0.62 12.97
C VAL A 58 10.48 0.21 13.57
N TRP A 59 10.22 1.48 13.84
CA TRP A 59 11.20 2.40 14.41
C TRP A 59 10.64 3.10 15.65
N VAL A 60 11.51 3.33 16.64
CA VAL A 60 11.16 4.05 17.86
C VAL A 60 11.46 5.53 17.61
N GLU A 61 10.40 6.31 17.35
CA GLU A 61 10.50 7.75 17.10
C GLU A 61 10.62 8.54 18.41
N ASP A 62 9.88 8.11 19.45
CA ASP A 62 9.96 8.66 20.80
C ASP A 62 10.46 7.60 21.79
N GLU A 63 11.77 7.66 22.08
CA GLU A 63 12.43 6.75 23.03
C GLU A 63 11.90 6.87 24.44
N ALA A 64 11.48 8.06 24.88
CA ALA A 64 11.03 8.24 26.25
C ALA A 64 9.66 7.60 26.45
N ALA A 65 8.73 7.85 25.52
CA ALA A 65 7.41 7.24 25.53
C ALA A 65 7.51 5.71 25.37
N PHE A 66 8.30 5.25 24.41
CA PHE A 66 8.49 3.81 24.19
C PHE A 66 9.15 3.16 25.40
N ALA A 67 10.23 3.71 25.97
CA ALA A 67 10.89 3.12 27.14
C ALA A 67 9.97 3.02 28.36
N ALA A 68 9.05 3.98 28.55
CA ALA A 68 8.12 4.01 29.68
C ALA A 68 6.94 3.03 29.55
N SER A 69 6.65 2.49 28.37
CA SER A 69 5.52 1.57 28.15
C SER A 69 5.78 0.13 28.64
N ASP A 70 4.77 -0.73 28.60
CA ASP A 70 4.93 -2.18 28.77
C ASP A 70 4.73 -2.94 27.44
N ASP A 71 4.99 -2.27 26.32
CA ASP A 71 4.72 -2.84 24.99
C ASP A 71 5.56 -4.12 24.74
N PRO A 72 4.92 -5.27 24.46
CA PRO A 72 5.62 -6.54 24.28
C PRO A 72 6.59 -6.54 23.09
N ILE A 73 6.41 -5.65 22.10
CA ILE A 73 7.29 -5.57 20.93
C ILE A 73 8.72 -5.18 21.31
N LYS A 74 8.95 -4.61 22.49
CA LYS A 74 10.29 -4.28 23.02
C LYS A 74 11.26 -5.45 22.98
N ARG A 75 10.78 -6.68 23.20
CA ARG A 75 11.64 -7.87 23.29
C ARG A 75 12.39 -8.18 22.00
N TYR A 76 11.87 -7.77 20.85
CA TYR A 76 12.49 -8.04 19.54
C TYR A 76 13.52 -6.98 19.13
N ARG A 77 13.58 -5.86 19.84
CA ARG A 77 14.45 -4.73 19.48
C ARG A 77 15.93 -5.10 19.45
N ALA A 78 16.35 -5.97 20.36
CA ALA A 78 17.75 -6.38 20.49
C ALA A 78 18.20 -7.36 19.41
N SER A 79 17.32 -8.25 18.94
CA SER A 79 17.68 -9.28 17.97
C SER A 79 17.84 -8.72 16.56
N ARG A 80 17.14 -7.62 16.25
CA ARG A 80 17.11 -6.97 14.93
C ARG A 80 16.78 -7.95 13.81
N ARG A 81 16.00 -8.99 14.12
CA ARG A 81 15.54 -9.99 13.17
C ARG A 81 14.12 -9.69 12.74
N PRO A 82 13.72 -10.15 11.55
CA PRO A 82 12.31 -10.27 11.22
C PRO A 82 11.63 -11.11 12.30
N PHE A 83 10.68 -10.52 13.01
CA PHE A 83 10.02 -11.14 14.14
C PHE A 83 8.53 -11.33 13.89
N GLY A 84 7.90 -10.41 13.16
CA GLY A 84 6.46 -10.35 13.03
C GLY A 84 5.93 -10.70 11.64
N VAL A 85 4.71 -11.23 11.58
CA VAL A 85 3.97 -11.44 10.33
C VAL A 85 2.50 -11.04 10.48
N GLY A 86 2.03 -10.18 9.59
CA GLY A 86 0.62 -9.83 9.45
C GLY A 86 -0.10 -10.77 8.48
N ILE A 87 -1.27 -11.26 8.88
CA ILE A 87 -2.13 -12.16 8.10
C ILE A 87 -3.40 -11.41 7.71
N LEU A 88 -3.52 -11.08 6.43
CA LEU A 88 -4.66 -10.34 5.92
C LEU A 88 -5.81 -11.28 5.55
N THR A 89 -7.02 -10.89 5.94
CA THR A 89 -8.29 -11.47 5.52
C THR A 89 -9.31 -10.35 5.27
N ASP A 90 -10.32 -10.63 4.46
CA ASP A 90 -11.39 -9.68 4.15
C ASP A 90 -12.34 -9.46 5.34
N ASP A 91 -12.45 -10.45 6.23
CA ASP A 91 -13.31 -10.43 7.41
C ASP A 91 -12.66 -11.23 8.55
N LEU A 92 -11.91 -10.52 9.41
CA LEU A 92 -11.24 -11.11 10.58
C LEU A 92 -12.22 -11.57 11.66
N PRO A 93 -13.30 -10.84 12.00
CA PRO A 93 -14.32 -11.36 12.91
C PRO A 93 -14.92 -12.70 12.46
N ALA A 94 -15.29 -12.85 11.18
CA ALA A 94 -15.80 -14.11 10.67
C ALA A 94 -14.73 -15.22 10.70
N LEU A 95 -13.47 -14.88 10.43
CA LEU A 95 -12.36 -15.83 10.53
C LEU A 95 -12.10 -16.28 11.98
N HIS A 96 -12.22 -15.37 12.95
CA HIS A 96 -12.12 -15.70 14.36
C HIS A 96 -13.18 -16.73 14.77
N ASP A 97 -14.44 -16.51 14.37
CA ASP A 97 -15.53 -17.46 14.64
C ASP A 97 -15.24 -18.83 14.01
N GLU A 98 -14.70 -18.87 12.80
CA GLU A 98 -14.26 -20.11 12.14
C GLU A 98 -13.16 -20.82 12.93
N TRP A 99 -12.14 -20.10 13.42
CA TRP A 99 -11.08 -20.69 14.22
C TRP A 99 -11.60 -21.23 15.57
N VAL A 100 -12.46 -20.48 16.27
CA VAL A 100 -13.07 -20.92 17.53
C VAL A 100 -13.95 -22.15 17.31
N ALA A 101 -14.75 -22.19 16.25
CA ALA A 101 -15.57 -23.36 15.89
C ALA A 101 -14.73 -24.62 15.62
N ARG A 102 -13.47 -24.44 15.19
CA ARG A 102 -12.50 -25.53 14.98
C ARG A 102 -11.73 -25.92 16.24
N GLY A 103 -12.01 -25.28 17.38
CA GLY A 103 -11.45 -25.58 18.69
C GLY A 103 -10.17 -24.84 19.04
N PHE A 104 -9.82 -23.77 18.32
CA PHE A 104 -8.67 -22.94 18.67
C PHE A 104 -9.04 -21.89 19.73
N GLU A 105 -8.13 -21.70 20.69
CA GLU A 105 -8.24 -20.65 21.71
C GLU A 105 -7.44 -19.43 21.24
N LEU A 106 -8.14 -18.33 20.93
CA LEU A 106 -7.56 -17.07 20.44
C LEU A 106 -8.05 -15.90 21.29
N PRO A 107 -7.23 -14.86 21.50
CA PRO A 107 -7.68 -13.60 22.05
C PRO A 107 -8.84 -13.00 21.23
N PRO A 108 -9.71 -12.17 21.83
CA PRO A 108 -10.74 -11.46 21.07
C PRO A 108 -10.10 -10.52 20.04
N VAL A 109 -10.85 -10.19 18.99
CA VAL A 109 -10.46 -9.15 18.03
C VAL A 109 -10.44 -7.77 18.71
N THR A 110 -9.47 -6.93 18.33
CA THR A 110 -9.37 -5.54 18.76
C THR A 110 -9.58 -4.60 17.58
N HIS A 111 -9.93 -3.35 17.88
CA HIS A 111 -10.29 -2.33 16.90
C HIS A 111 -9.40 -1.12 17.12
N GLU A 112 -8.53 -0.82 16.16
CA GLU A 112 -7.45 0.15 16.37
C GLU A 112 -7.22 1.04 15.15
N SER A 113 -6.62 2.21 15.38
CA SER A 113 -6.24 3.17 14.36
C SER A 113 -4.85 3.73 14.66
N PRO A 114 -4.05 4.08 13.63
CA PRO A 114 -2.81 4.82 13.82
C PRO A 114 -3.03 6.12 14.61
N ALA A 115 -2.00 6.57 15.33
CA ALA A 115 -2.03 7.83 16.07
C ALA A 115 -2.30 9.02 15.12
N GLY A 116 -3.18 9.92 15.55
CA GLY A 116 -3.62 11.08 14.77
C GLY A 116 -4.72 10.78 13.73
N SER A 117 -5.23 9.55 13.67
CA SER A 117 -6.42 9.22 12.88
C SER A 117 -7.68 9.92 13.43
N ASP A 118 -8.63 10.21 12.56
CA ASP A 118 -9.93 10.77 12.96
C ASP A 118 -10.70 9.76 13.83
N GLN A 119 -10.83 10.05 15.12
CA GLN A 119 -11.55 9.18 16.05
C GLN A 119 -13.06 9.13 15.76
N ALA A 120 -13.61 10.16 15.09
CA ALA A 120 -15.02 10.19 14.71
C ALA A 120 -15.33 9.26 13.53
N ALA A 121 -14.33 8.95 12.68
CA ALA A 121 -14.45 7.98 11.59
C ALA A 121 -14.49 6.53 12.09
N GLY A 122 -14.09 6.28 13.34
CA GLY A 122 -14.02 4.95 13.93
C GLY A 122 -12.67 4.26 13.69
N PRO A 123 -12.54 3.00 14.15
CA PRO A 123 -11.30 2.23 14.00
C PRO A 123 -11.00 1.97 12.52
N MET A 124 -9.73 2.09 12.10
CA MET A 124 -9.31 1.83 10.74
C MET A 124 -9.05 0.34 10.48
N PHE A 125 -8.71 -0.41 11.54
CA PHE A 125 -8.29 -1.80 11.46
C PHE A 125 -8.95 -2.64 12.54
N VAL A 126 -9.15 -3.92 12.19
CA VAL A 126 -9.39 -5.03 13.10
C VAL A 126 -8.08 -5.77 13.25
N PHE A 127 -7.70 -6.09 14.48
CA PHE A 127 -6.53 -6.91 14.77
C PHE A 127 -6.89 -8.11 15.64
N GLN A 128 -6.08 -9.16 15.56
CA GLN A 128 -6.11 -10.27 16.49
C GLN A 128 -4.72 -10.84 16.63
N ALA A 129 -4.15 -10.78 17.83
CA ALA A 129 -2.92 -11.51 18.12
C ALA A 129 -3.15 -13.03 17.97
N ILE A 130 -2.21 -13.73 17.34
CA ILE A 130 -2.23 -15.17 17.21
C ILE A 130 -1.19 -15.75 18.18
N PRO A 131 -1.60 -16.58 19.15
CA PRO A 131 -0.68 -17.14 20.13
C PRO A 131 0.50 -17.90 19.50
N HIS A 132 1.69 -17.74 20.10
CA HIS A 132 2.95 -18.37 19.67
C HIS A 132 2.86 -19.90 19.53
N HIS A 133 2.02 -20.58 20.32
CA HIS A 133 1.87 -22.03 20.21
C HIS A 133 1.06 -22.47 18.96
N LEU A 134 0.27 -21.57 18.36
CA LEU A 134 -0.46 -21.82 17.12
C LEU A 134 0.40 -21.54 15.90
N LEU A 135 1.25 -20.50 15.96
CA LEU A 135 2.23 -20.16 14.92
C LEU A 135 3.65 -20.06 15.53
N PRO A 136 4.31 -21.19 15.81
CA PRO A 136 5.62 -21.19 16.45
C PRO A 136 6.69 -20.44 15.67
N GLY A 137 7.52 -19.69 16.40
CA GLY A 137 8.73 -19.05 15.89
C GLY A 137 8.52 -17.65 15.30
N VAL A 138 7.31 -17.10 15.36
CA VAL A 138 6.98 -15.75 14.89
C VAL A 138 5.99 -15.06 15.81
N ASP A 139 5.98 -13.73 15.80
CA ASP A 139 4.89 -12.93 16.33
C ASP A 139 3.85 -12.70 15.23
N ALA A 140 2.69 -13.35 15.34
CA ALA A 140 1.69 -13.30 14.28
C ALA A 140 0.42 -12.61 14.73
N PHE A 141 -0.23 -11.93 13.79
CA PHE A 141 -1.55 -11.33 14.00
C PHE A 141 -2.39 -11.36 12.73
N GLY A 142 -3.69 -11.56 12.90
CA GLY A 142 -4.68 -11.36 11.85
C GLY A 142 -5.05 -9.88 11.75
N LEU A 143 -5.35 -9.41 10.53
CA LEU A 143 -5.86 -8.07 10.31
C LEU A 143 -6.91 -7.98 9.20
N THR A 144 -7.82 -7.02 9.34
CA THR A 144 -8.78 -6.53 8.33
C THR A 144 -8.88 -5.01 8.44
N SER A 145 -9.25 -4.28 7.39
CA SER A 145 -9.42 -2.81 7.44
C SER A 145 -10.89 -2.41 7.28
N TYR A 146 -11.41 -1.56 8.18
CA TYR A 146 -12.82 -1.14 8.26
C TYR A 146 -13.28 -0.20 7.13
N HIS A 147 -12.45 0.76 6.72
CA HIS A 147 -12.80 1.74 5.68
C HIS A 147 -12.62 1.21 4.24
N ARG A 148 -12.60 -0.11 4.11
CA ARG A 148 -12.53 -0.80 2.84
C ARG A 148 -13.74 -1.75 2.84
N PRO A 149 -14.73 -1.65 1.91
CA PRO A 149 -15.18 -2.92 1.35
C PRO A 149 -13.88 -3.58 0.90
N ALA A 150 -13.54 -4.74 1.47
CA ALA A 150 -12.20 -5.34 1.47
C ALA A 150 -11.38 -4.82 0.28
N PRO A 151 -10.18 -4.21 0.49
CA PRO A 151 -9.39 -3.78 -0.67
C PRO A 151 -9.37 -5.00 -1.57
N PRO A 152 -9.85 -4.95 -2.82
CA PRO A 152 -9.64 -6.09 -3.67
C PRO A 152 -8.14 -6.32 -3.57
N ILE A 153 -7.78 -7.51 -3.06
CA ILE A 153 -6.41 -8.01 -2.94
C ILE A 153 -5.60 -7.29 -3.99
N ARG A 154 -4.64 -6.44 -3.58
CA ARG A 154 -4.03 -5.41 -4.45
C ARG A 154 -3.94 -5.99 -5.85
N ARG A 155 -4.83 -5.58 -6.76
CA ARG A 155 -4.97 -6.24 -8.07
C ARG A 155 -3.81 -5.88 -8.99
N GLN A 156 -2.74 -5.32 -8.46
CA GLN A 156 -1.58 -4.93 -9.23
C GLN A 156 -0.34 -5.58 -8.64
N VAL A 157 0.37 -6.30 -9.50
CA VAL A 157 1.73 -6.75 -9.26
C VAL A 157 2.65 -5.72 -9.89
N TRP A 158 3.37 -4.99 -9.06
CA TRP A 158 4.29 -3.96 -9.53
C TRP A 158 5.70 -4.55 -9.66
N VAL A 159 6.27 -4.49 -10.86
CA VAL A 159 7.68 -4.85 -11.08
C VAL A 159 8.54 -3.64 -10.72
N ALA A 160 9.36 -3.79 -9.69
CA ALA A 160 10.24 -2.75 -9.19
C ALA A 160 11.38 -2.41 -10.17
N PRO A 161 12.02 -1.22 -10.07
CA PRO A 161 13.17 -0.86 -10.88
C PRO A 161 14.34 -1.86 -10.83
N ASN A 162 14.52 -2.58 -9.73
CA ASN A 162 15.51 -3.66 -9.62
C ASN A 162 15.05 -5.00 -10.22
N SER A 163 13.89 -5.01 -10.88
CA SER A 163 13.16 -6.15 -11.46
C SER A 163 12.48 -7.11 -10.49
N VAL A 164 12.54 -6.88 -9.18
CA VAL A 164 11.79 -7.67 -8.19
C VAL A 164 10.30 -7.42 -8.38
N PHE A 165 9.50 -8.48 -8.35
CA PHE A 165 8.05 -8.39 -8.57
C PHE A 165 7.21 -9.19 -7.59
N GLY A 166 7.81 -9.99 -6.70
CA GLY A 166 7.02 -10.79 -5.77
C GLY A 166 7.82 -11.52 -4.71
N LEU A 167 7.11 -11.92 -3.65
CA LEU A 167 7.57 -12.84 -2.61
C LEU A 167 7.05 -14.25 -2.91
N ALA A 168 7.97 -15.17 -3.26
CA ALA A 168 7.63 -16.57 -3.50
C ALA A 168 7.49 -17.38 -2.20
N GLY A 169 8.28 -17.04 -1.18
CA GLY A 169 8.24 -17.78 0.06
C GLY A 169 9.11 -17.25 1.19
N VAL A 170 8.98 -17.89 2.34
CA VAL A 170 9.73 -17.58 3.56
C VAL A 170 10.34 -18.86 4.11
N THR A 171 11.63 -18.84 4.42
CA THR A 171 12.30 -19.92 5.12
C THR A 171 12.33 -19.63 6.61
N LEU A 172 11.81 -20.56 7.40
CA LEU A 172 11.85 -20.57 8.84
C LEU A 172 12.89 -21.60 9.32
N VAL A 173 13.63 -21.28 10.37
CA VAL A 173 14.53 -22.23 11.03
C VAL A 173 13.88 -22.73 12.31
N SER A 174 13.80 -24.04 12.44
CA SER A 174 13.13 -24.73 13.54
C SER A 174 13.88 -25.99 13.94
N HIS A 175 13.90 -26.30 15.24
CA HIS A 175 14.39 -27.59 15.72
C HIS A 175 13.36 -28.71 15.55
N THR A 176 12.11 -28.38 15.24
CA THR A 176 10.99 -29.30 15.03
C THR A 176 10.22 -28.99 13.74
N PRO A 177 10.87 -28.96 12.55
CA PRO A 177 10.25 -28.45 11.32
C PRO A 177 8.88 -29.04 10.98
N ALA A 178 8.71 -30.36 11.11
CA ALA A 178 7.45 -31.02 10.80
C ALA A 178 6.32 -30.65 11.78
N ALA A 179 6.63 -30.49 13.08
CA ALA A 179 5.64 -30.13 14.08
C ALA A 179 5.20 -28.67 13.93
N ASP A 180 6.14 -27.78 13.64
CA ASP A 180 5.88 -26.35 13.46
C ASP A 180 5.10 -26.11 12.17
N ALA A 181 5.48 -26.76 11.07
CA ALA A 181 4.73 -26.73 9.81
C ALA A 181 3.30 -27.27 10.00
N ASP A 182 3.11 -28.37 10.73
CA ASP A 182 1.77 -28.89 11.01
C ASP A 182 0.95 -27.95 11.92
N ALA A 183 1.57 -27.24 12.87
CA ALA A 183 0.89 -26.21 13.66
C ALA A 183 0.34 -25.09 12.78
N TRP A 184 1.18 -24.52 11.90
CA TRP A 184 0.76 -23.52 10.93
C TRP A 184 -0.32 -24.03 9.97
N ARG A 185 -0.15 -25.25 9.44
CA ARG A 185 -1.13 -25.91 8.56
C ARG A 185 -2.48 -26.03 9.24
N ARG A 186 -2.51 -26.51 10.49
CA ARG A 186 -3.76 -26.68 11.24
C ARG A 186 -4.49 -25.36 11.38
N LEU A 187 -3.84 -24.22 11.59
CA LEU A 187 -4.55 -22.94 11.70
C LEU A 187 -4.90 -22.32 10.35
N LEU A 188 -3.90 -22.15 9.48
CA LEU A 188 -3.94 -21.29 8.30
C LEU A 188 -4.20 -22.02 6.97
N ALA A 189 -3.97 -23.33 6.91
CA ALA A 189 -4.07 -24.09 5.67
C ALA A 189 -4.53 -25.54 5.91
N PRO A 190 -5.70 -25.76 6.54
CA PRO A 190 -6.13 -27.10 6.98
C PRO A 190 -6.34 -28.09 5.84
N ASN A 191 -6.60 -27.58 4.63
CA ASN A 191 -6.79 -28.38 3.41
C ASN A 191 -5.47 -28.67 2.68
N GLU A 192 -4.39 -28.01 3.08
CA GLU A 192 -3.07 -28.25 2.51
C GLU A 192 -2.39 -29.41 3.25
N THR A 193 -1.38 -29.99 2.60
CA THR A 193 -0.55 -31.05 3.18
C THR A 193 0.89 -30.56 3.25
N ALA A 194 1.49 -30.64 4.44
CA ALA A 194 2.91 -30.36 4.61
C ALA A 194 3.72 -31.46 3.91
N ARG A 195 4.67 -31.06 3.07
CA ARG A 195 5.56 -31.95 2.34
C ARG A 195 6.88 -32.07 3.08
N GLU A 196 7.41 -33.29 3.18
CA GLU A 196 8.76 -33.50 3.71
C GLU A 196 9.83 -33.04 2.69
N VAL A 197 10.82 -32.32 3.17
CA VAL A 197 12.01 -31.92 2.40
C VAL A 197 13.27 -32.28 3.18
N PRO A 198 14.45 -32.39 2.54
CA PRO A 198 15.68 -32.73 3.25
C PRO A 198 15.94 -31.80 4.44
N GLY A 199 15.89 -32.36 5.65
CA GLY A 199 16.08 -31.62 6.90
C GLY A 199 14.97 -30.64 7.25
N GLY A 200 13.75 -30.82 6.73
CA GLY A 200 12.69 -29.85 6.93
C GLY A 200 11.29 -30.25 6.45
N SER A 201 10.39 -29.26 6.40
CA SER A 201 9.05 -29.40 5.84
C SER A 201 8.63 -28.16 5.07
N ASP A 202 7.95 -28.36 3.95
CA ASP A 202 7.33 -27.31 3.14
C ASP A 202 5.81 -27.29 3.36
N LEU A 203 5.25 -26.10 3.47
CA LEU A 203 3.81 -25.87 3.48
C LEU A 203 3.45 -24.74 2.53
N VAL A 204 2.28 -24.84 1.94
CA VAL A 204 1.65 -23.74 1.23
C VAL A 204 0.63 -23.08 2.15
N VAL A 205 0.66 -21.74 2.24
CA VAL A 205 -0.36 -20.94 2.94
C VAL A 205 -0.83 -19.85 1.99
N GLY A 206 -2.06 -19.98 1.49
CA GLY A 206 -2.58 -19.10 0.44
C GLY A 206 -1.65 -19.09 -0.80
N PRO A 207 -1.11 -17.93 -1.20
CA PRO A 207 -0.17 -17.80 -2.31
C PRO A 207 1.31 -17.84 -1.86
N HIS A 208 1.63 -18.34 -0.65
CA HIS A 208 3.00 -18.36 -0.15
C HIS A 208 3.50 -19.78 0.08
N ARG A 209 4.76 -20.03 -0.28
CA ARG A 209 5.50 -21.21 0.15
C ARG A 209 6.26 -20.90 1.44
N LEU A 210 6.08 -21.72 2.45
CA LEU A 210 6.81 -21.66 3.69
C LEU A 210 7.64 -22.93 3.84
N THR A 211 8.91 -22.78 4.23
CA THR A 211 9.84 -23.90 4.38
C THR A 211 10.46 -23.84 5.77
N TRP A 212 10.20 -24.82 6.62
CA TRP A 212 10.88 -24.99 7.89
C TRP A 212 12.08 -25.89 7.70
N LEU A 213 13.27 -25.45 8.12
CA LEU A 213 14.51 -26.24 8.08
C LEU A 213 15.10 -26.38 9.47
N THR A 214 15.79 -27.49 9.73
CA THR A 214 16.70 -27.56 10.87
C THR A 214 17.86 -26.56 10.69
N PRO A 215 18.51 -26.10 11.77
CA PRO A 215 19.69 -25.23 11.67
C PRO A 215 20.77 -25.80 10.75
N ASP A 216 21.03 -27.11 10.82
CA ASP A 216 22.03 -27.79 9.97
C ASP A 216 21.60 -27.80 8.50
N ALA A 217 20.32 -28.05 8.21
CA ALA A 217 19.80 -28.02 6.85
C ALA A 217 19.81 -26.60 6.26
N HIS A 218 19.51 -25.59 7.07
CA HIS A 218 19.62 -24.19 6.70
C HIS A 218 21.09 -23.82 6.40
N ALA A 219 22.02 -24.21 7.26
CA ALA A 219 23.45 -23.99 7.06
C ALA A 219 23.98 -24.70 5.81
N ALA A 220 23.57 -25.94 5.57
CA ALA A 220 23.96 -26.68 4.37
C ALA A 220 23.40 -26.06 3.09
N ARG A 221 22.13 -25.62 3.11
CA ARG A 221 21.44 -25.09 1.93
C ARG A 221 21.85 -23.66 1.58
N HIS A 222 22.06 -22.82 2.59
CA HIS A 222 22.26 -21.38 2.40
C HIS A 222 23.66 -20.90 2.78
N GLY A 223 24.46 -21.73 3.46
CA GLY A 223 25.78 -21.34 3.98
C GLY A 223 25.68 -20.33 5.11
N LEU A 224 24.61 -20.39 5.90
CA LEU A 224 24.30 -19.44 6.98
C LEU A 224 24.07 -20.20 8.28
N THR A 225 24.79 -19.81 9.34
CA THR A 225 24.53 -20.34 10.67
C THR A 225 23.29 -19.69 11.27
N TRP A 226 22.53 -20.44 12.06
CA TRP A 226 21.33 -19.93 12.71
C TRP A 226 21.37 -20.17 14.21
N ASP A 227 21.57 -19.09 14.96
CA ASP A 227 21.53 -19.08 16.42
C ASP A 227 20.18 -18.56 16.91
N ARG A 228 19.70 -19.06 18.05
CA ARG A 228 18.47 -18.54 18.66
C ARG A 228 18.69 -17.15 19.23
N SER A 229 17.74 -16.24 19.04
CA SER A 229 17.78 -14.92 19.71
C SER A 229 17.19 -14.98 21.12
N GLY A 230 16.36 -15.99 21.40
CA GLY A 230 15.72 -16.18 22.71
C GLY A 230 14.47 -15.34 22.95
N ASP A 231 14.04 -14.53 21.97
CA ASP A 231 12.84 -13.69 22.05
C ASP A 231 11.53 -14.45 21.69
N GLY A 232 11.64 -15.68 21.19
CA GLY A 232 10.53 -16.55 20.81
C GLY A 232 9.99 -16.34 19.39
N ALA A 233 10.44 -15.30 18.69
CA ALA A 233 10.05 -14.94 17.33
C ALA A 233 11.28 -14.90 16.40
N ASP A 234 12.07 -15.98 16.44
CA ASP A 234 13.42 -16.03 15.87
C ASP A 234 13.56 -17.05 14.74
N ALA A 235 12.44 -17.48 14.15
CA ALA A 235 12.47 -18.50 13.12
C ALA A 235 12.63 -17.91 11.71
N MET A 236 12.13 -16.71 11.41
CA MET A 236 12.20 -16.15 10.05
C MET A 236 13.63 -15.81 9.64
N ALA A 237 14.17 -16.59 8.70
CA ALA A 237 15.57 -16.52 8.32
C ALA A 237 15.82 -15.88 6.96
N LEU A 238 14.96 -16.18 5.98
CA LEU A 238 15.15 -15.77 4.59
C LEU A 238 13.81 -15.51 3.91
N PHE A 239 13.79 -14.51 3.04
CA PHE A 239 12.67 -14.19 2.17
C PHE A 239 13.07 -14.50 0.72
N GLU A 240 12.32 -15.37 0.05
CA GLU A 240 12.58 -15.72 -1.35
C GLU A 240 11.84 -14.75 -2.27
N LEU A 241 12.58 -13.85 -2.92
CA LEU A 241 12.07 -12.88 -3.87
C LEU A 241 12.21 -13.41 -5.31
N LEU A 242 11.24 -13.07 -6.15
CA LEU A 242 11.31 -13.29 -7.59
C LEU A 242 11.64 -11.98 -8.31
N ALA A 243 12.54 -12.08 -9.28
CA ALA A 243 12.98 -10.98 -10.11
C ALA A 243 13.05 -11.41 -11.58
N GLY A 244 12.66 -10.51 -12.50
CA GLY A 244 12.78 -10.75 -13.94
C GLY A 244 14.23 -10.76 -14.41
N ASP A 245 15.09 -9.97 -13.75
CA ASP A 245 16.54 -9.92 -13.96
C ASP A 245 17.23 -9.82 -12.58
N PRO A 246 17.55 -10.95 -11.92
CA PRO A 246 18.28 -10.94 -10.65
C PRO A 246 19.63 -10.21 -10.71
N GLU A 247 20.29 -10.17 -11.87
CA GLU A 247 21.55 -9.43 -12.05
C GLU A 247 21.32 -7.92 -12.00
N ARG A 248 20.12 -7.45 -12.38
CA ARG A 248 19.73 -6.04 -12.20
C ARG A 248 19.75 -5.65 -10.74
N LEU A 249 19.15 -6.46 -9.86
CA LEU A 249 19.22 -6.21 -8.43
C LEU A 249 20.66 -6.27 -7.90
N GLU A 250 21.49 -7.19 -8.38
CA GLU A 250 22.91 -7.25 -8.00
C GLU A 250 23.66 -5.96 -8.36
N ARG A 251 23.37 -5.35 -9.53
CA ARG A 251 23.92 -4.05 -9.93
C ARG A 251 23.45 -2.92 -9.00
N TYR A 252 22.17 -2.88 -8.63
CA TYR A 252 21.66 -1.91 -7.65
C TYR A 252 22.31 -2.10 -6.28
N ALA A 253 22.48 -3.34 -5.84
CA ALA A 253 23.14 -3.67 -4.58
C ALA A 253 24.60 -3.21 -4.57
N ALA A 254 25.34 -3.45 -5.66
CA ALA A 254 26.72 -2.97 -5.80
C ALA A 254 26.81 -1.43 -5.76
N ALA A 255 25.88 -0.73 -6.42
CA ALA A 255 25.83 0.74 -6.41
C ALA A 255 25.45 1.33 -5.04
N ALA A 256 24.75 0.56 -4.20
CA ALA A 256 24.32 0.94 -2.86
C ALA A 256 25.21 0.36 -1.74
N ASP A 257 26.38 -0.20 -2.09
CA ASP A 257 27.30 -0.87 -1.16
C ASP A 257 26.66 -1.97 -0.30
N ARG A 258 25.63 -2.64 -0.83
CA ARG A 258 24.90 -3.71 -0.15
C ARG A 258 25.53 -5.06 -0.49
N PRO A 259 26.03 -5.83 0.50
CA PRO A 259 26.69 -7.10 0.23
C PRO A 259 25.76 -8.12 -0.42
N THR A 260 26.30 -8.82 -1.43
CA THR A 260 25.65 -9.93 -2.10
C THR A 260 26.59 -11.13 -2.20
N ARG A 261 26.01 -12.33 -2.34
CA ARG A 261 26.75 -13.57 -2.57
C ARG A 261 25.92 -14.51 -3.45
N ARG A 262 26.57 -15.36 -4.23
CA ARG A 262 25.87 -16.43 -4.96
C ARG A 262 25.78 -17.70 -4.11
N LEU A 263 24.59 -18.29 -4.05
CA LEU A 263 24.36 -19.60 -3.45
C LEU A 263 24.83 -20.71 -4.41
N ALA A 264 24.92 -21.94 -3.90
CA ALA A 264 25.38 -23.09 -4.67
C ALA A 264 24.49 -23.39 -5.91
N ASP A 265 23.22 -23.01 -5.84
CA ASP A 265 22.24 -23.14 -6.93
C ASP A 265 22.21 -21.92 -7.87
N GLY A 266 23.11 -20.95 -7.69
CA GLY A 266 23.22 -19.74 -8.51
C GLY A 266 22.31 -18.58 -8.07
N ALA A 267 21.39 -18.79 -7.12
CA ALA A 267 20.54 -17.73 -6.61
C ALA A 267 21.36 -16.62 -5.93
N LEU A 268 20.87 -15.38 -6.06
CA LEU A 268 21.52 -14.22 -5.44
C LEU A 268 21.06 -14.11 -3.99
N LEU A 269 22.00 -14.18 -3.04
CA LEU A 269 21.78 -13.86 -1.65
C LEU A 269 22.09 -12.37 -1.45
N LEU A 270 21.08 -11.59 -1.04
CA LEU A 270 21.24 -10.22 -0.58
C LEU A 270 21.27 -10.23 0.95
N GLU A 271 22.40 -9.83 1.53
CA GLU A 271 22.58 -9.79 2.99
C GLU A 271 21.69 -8.71 3.64
N PRO A 272 21.47 -8.72 4.98
CA PRO A 272 20.79 -7.65 5.70
C PRO A 272 21.47 -6.29 5.64
N SER A 273 20.73 -5.25 6.02
CA SER A 273 21.29 -3.90 6.13
C SER A 273 22.05 -3.77 7.45
N ALA A 274 22.72 -2.64 7.68
CA ALA A 274 23.21 -2.34 9.01
C ALA A 274 22.06 -2.03 10.01
N HIS A 275 20.86 -1.76 9.47
CA HIS A 275 19.69 -1.24 10.17
C HIS A 275 18.59 -2.30 10.38
N ASP A 276 18.60 -3.45 9.69
CA ASP A 276 17.62 -4.52 9.83
C ASP A 276 18.22 -5.93 9.70
N GLY A 277 17.38 -6.94 9.86
CA GLY A 277 17.71 -8.35 9.67
C GLY A 277 17.11 -9.00 8.43
N PHE A 278 16.58 -8.21 7.48
CA PHE A 278 15.95 -8.80 6.29
C PHE A 278 16.99 -9.33 5.32
N ARG A 279 16.97 -10.64 5.11
CA ARG A 279 17.84 -11.34 4.15
C ARG A 279 17.02 -11.93 3.02
N PHE A 280 17.46 -11.72 1.79
CA PHE A 280 16.72 -12.16 0.61
C PHE A 280 17.51 -13.19 -0.21
N VAL A 281 16.82 -14.26 -0.61
CA VAL A 281 17.27 -15.12 -1.71
C VAL A 281 16.48 -14.70 -2.94
N VAL A 282 17.17 -14.25 -3.98
CA VAL A 282 16.54 -13.69 -5.18
C VAL A 282 16.75 -14.66 -6.32
N ARG A 283 15.63 -15.05 -6.94
CA ARG A 283 15.60 -16.01 -8.05
C ARG A 283 15.02 -15.37 -9.30
N GLY A 284 15.49 -15.83 -10.45
CA GLY A 284 14.89 -15.50 -11.73
C GLY A 284 13.49 -16.11 -11.82
N GLY A 285 12.53 -15.36 -12.34
CA GLY A 285 11.18 -15.86 -12.58
C GLY A 285 10.45 -15.02 -13.62
N ASP A 286 9.33 -15.55 -14.10
CA ASP A 286 8.40 -14.83 -14.95
C ASP A 286 7.25 -14.25 -14.12
N VAL A 287 6.95 -12.97 -14.32
CA VAL A 287 5.94 -12.25 -13.53
C VAL A 287 4.53 -12.70 -13.88
N ASP A 288 4.25 -13.05 -15.13
CA ASP A 288 2.93 -13.45 -15.60
C ASP A 288 2.62 -14.88 -15.13
N GLU A 289 3.61 -15.79 -15.17
CA GLU A 289 3.49 -17.13 -14.59
C GLU A 289 3.25 -17.08 -13.08
N TRP A 290 4.00 -16.25 -12.35
CA TRP A 290 3.85 -16.11 -10.91
C TRP A 290 2.51 -15.47 -10.52
N ALA A 291 2.11 -14.41 -11.22
CA ALA A 291 0.82 -13.76 -11.02
C ALA A 291 -0.34 -14.72 -11.31
N GLY A 292 -0.27 -15.47 -12.42
CA GLY A 292 -1.28 -16.47 -12.79
C GLY A 292 -1.45 -17.58 -11.74
N TRP A 293 -0.34 -18.13 -11.22
CA TRP A 293 -0.41 -19.12 -10.14
C TRP A 293 -1.03 -18.55 -8.85
N ARG A 294 -0.69 -17.30 -8.52
CA ARG A 294 -1.24 -16.60 -7.36
C ARG A 294 -2.74 -16.32 -7.54
N ASP A 295 -3.15 -15.94 -8.74
CA ASP A 295 -4.53 -15.67 -9.13
C ASP A 295 -5.42 -16.90 -8.99
N GLU A 296 -4.95 -18.06 -9.47
CA GLU A 296 -5.64 -19.34 -9.28
C GLU A 296 -5.84 -19.68 -7.80
N ARG A 297 -4.83 -19.40 -6.96
CA ARG A 297 -4.87 -19.66 -5.51
C ARG A 297 -5.83 -18.76 -4.75
N LEU A 298 -5.91 -17.49 -5.15
CA LEU A 298 -6.72 -16.48 -4.48
C LEU A 298 -8.12 -16.33 -5.08
N GLY A 299 -8.37 -16.92 -6.25
CA GLY A 299 -9.62 -16.75 -7.00
C GLY A 299 -9.76 -15.33 -7.54
N LEU A 300 -8.66 -14.71 -7.98
CA LEU A 300 -8.61 -13.32 -8.41
C LEU A 300 -7.82 -13.14 -9.72
N HIS A 301 -7.69 -11.88 -10.15
CA HIS A 301 -6.86 -11.49 -11.28
C HIS A 301 -5.98 -10.29 -10.89
N HIS A 302 -4.67 -10.40 -11.06
CA HIS A 302 -3.73 -9.30 -10.93
C HIS A 302 -3.34 -8.75 -12.31
N GLU A 303 -3.38 -7.43 -12.45
CA GLU A 303 -2.73 -6.67 -13.52
C GLU A 303 -1.23 -6.52 -13.21
N VAL A 304 -0.38 -6.87 -14.16
CA VAL A 304 1.07 -6.65 -14.04
C VAL A 304 1.44 -5.25 -14.51
N VAL A 305 2.04 -4.46 -13.63
CA VAL A 305 2.47 -3.08 -13.90
C VAL A 305 3.99 -2.98 -13.75
N ARG A 306 4.70 -2.72 -14.85
CA ARG A 306 6.16 -2.51 -14.81
C ARG A 306 6.46 -1.06 -14.47
N ILE A 307 7.16 -0.78 -13.37
CA ILE A 307 7.36 0.59 -12.91
C ILE A 307 8.11 1.43 -13.93
N ASP A 308 9.15 0.90 -14.57
CA ASP A 308 9.88 1.65 -15.58
C ASP A 308 8.98 2.05 -16.77
N GLU A 309 8.09 1.14 -17.20
CA GLU A 309 7.12 1.42 -18.27
C GLU A 309 6.03 2.37 -17.81
N PHE A 310 5.55 2.21 -16.58
CA PHE A 310 4.58 3.10 -15.94
C PHE A 310 5.15 4.52 -15.87
N MET A 311 6.40 4.67 -15.41
CA MET A 311 7.08 5.96 -15.36
C MET A 311 7.36 6.53 -16.75
N ALA A 312 7.67 5.69 -17.74
CA ALA A 312 7.88 6.13 -19.12
C ALA A 312 6.59 6.66 -19.79
N ARG A 313 5.42 6.23 -19.31
CA ARG A 313 4.11 6.77 -19.73
C ARG A 313 3.72 8.07 -19.00
N GLY A 314 4.48 8.47 -17.98
CA GLY A 314 4.19 9.63 -17.13
C GLY A 314 4.44 10.97 -17.82
N THR A 315 3.75 12.01 -17.34
CA THR A 315 3.92 13.39 -17.82
C THR A 315 5.35 13.87 -17.54
N PRO A 316 6.05 14.51 -18.51
CA PRO A 316 7.39 15.03 -18.31
C PRO A 316 7.41 16.03 -17.15
N GLY A 317 8.25 15.79 -16.13
CA GLY A 317 8.50 16.79 -15.09
C GLY A 317 8.83 16.26 -13.70
N THR A 318 8.37 15.06 -13.32
CA THR A 318 8.71 14.51 -11.99
C THR A 318 8.91 12.99 -11.92
N GLY A 319 8.42 12.19 -12.88
CA GLY A 319 8.72 10.76 -12.92
C GLY A 319 8.28 9.96 -11.68
N GLU A 320 7.25 10.42 -10.94
CA GLU A 320 6.74 9.73 -9.73
C GLU A 320 5.25 9.34 -9.78
N TYR A 321 4.50 9.74 -10.81
CA TYR A 321 3.08 9.41 -10.98
C TYR A 321 2.63 9.37 -12.46
N VAL A 322 1.46 8.78 -12.71
CA VAL A 322 0.75 8.76 -14.01
C VAL A 322 -0.67 9.26 -13.81
N VAL A 323 -1.18 10.01 -14.78
CA VAL A 323 -2.61 10.36 -14.86
C VAL A 323 -3.32 9.33 -15.73
N ARG A 324 -4.38 8.71 -15.21
CA ARG A 324 -5.20 7.73 -15.93
C ARG A 324 -6.67 7.85 -15.56
N SER A 325 -7.54 7.24 -16.36
CA SER A 325 -8.96 7.08 -15.99
C SER A 325 -9.06 6.22 -14.72
N ALA A 326 -9.97 6.62 -13.84
CA ALA A 326 -10.29 5.88 -12.63
C ALA A 326 -11.05 4.59 -12.98
N THR A 327 -10.84 3.59 -12.16
CA THR A 327 -11.52 2.29 -12.21
C THR A 327 -12.29 2.07 -10.90
N VAL A 328 -13.16 1.06 -10.87
CA VAL A 328 -13.89 0.71 -9.64
C VAL A 328 -12.97 0.35 -8.47
N ASP A 329 -11.73 -0.05 -8.74
CA ASP A 329 -10.75 -0.38 -7.70
C ASP A 329 -10.16 0.88 -7.03
N ASP A 330 -10.32 2.06 -7.65
CA ASP A 330 -9.86 3.34 -7.12
C ASP A 330 -10.88 3.97 -6.14
N LEU A 331 -12.13 3.50 -6.10
CA LEU A 331 -13.20 4.08 -5.30
C LEU A 331 -12.81 4.30 -3.82
N PRO A 332 -12.21 3.31 -3.12
CA PRO A 332 -11.82 3.52 -1.73
C PRO A 332 -10.74 4.60 -1.57
N ALA A 333 -9.84 4.75 -2.56
CA ALA A 333 -8.79 5.76 -2.51
C ALA A 333 -9.33 7.15 -2.81
N ILE A 334 -10.26 7.27 -3.76
CA ILE A 334 -10.95 8.52 -4.09
C ILE A 334 -11.76 9.01 -2.90
N ARG A 335 -12.58 8.15 -2.26
CA ARG A 335 -13.36 8.51 -1.06
C ARG A 335 -12.47 9.06 0.05
N ARG A 336 -11.38 8.34 0.38
CA ARG A 336 -10.40 8.78 1.40
C ARG A 336 -9.78 10.12 1.08
N LEU A 337 -9.45 10.36 -0.20
CA LEU A 337 -8.92 11.65 -0.62
C LEU A 337 -9.91 12.77 -0.29
N GLY A 338 -11.21 12.55 -0.52
CA GLY A 338 -12.27 13.50 -0.16
C GLY A 338 -12.35 13.76 1.34
N GLU A 339 -12.38 12.70 2.14
CA GLU A 339 -12.42 12.76 3.61
C GLU A 339 -11.21 13.52 4.18
N GLU A 340 -10.03 13.35 3.57
CA GLU A 340 -8.79 14.02 3.98
C GLU A 340 -8.77 15.51 3.57
N VAL A 341 -9.14 15.84 2.34
CA VAL A 341 -8.88 17.17 1.76
C VAL A 341 -10.02 18.17 1.97
N LEU A 342 -11.28 17.71 2.06
CA LEU A 342 -12.42 18.61 2.13
C LEU A 342 -12.48 19.41 3.44
N PRO A 343 -12.24 18.82 4.64
CA PRO A 343 -12.21 19.59 5.88
C PRO A 343 -11.16 20.70 5.85
N GLU A 344 -9.93 20.39 5.43
CA GLU A 344 -8.85 21.38 5.30
C GLU A 344 -9.22 22.49 4.29
N THR A 345 -9.85 22.13 3.18
CA THR A 345 -10.19 23.07 2.10
C THR A 345 -11.30 24.03 2.50
N TYR A 346 -12.29 23.55 3.27
CA TYR A 346 -13.56 24.26 3.45
C TYR A 346 -13.84 24.77 4.86
N ALA A 347 -13.14 24.29 5.91
CA ALA A 347 -13.43 24.66 7.30
C ALA A 347 -13.44 26.18 7.57
N ALA A 348 -12.68 26.97 6.80
CA ALA A 348 -12.63 28.43 6.95
C ALA A 348 -13.71 29.19 6.16
N ILE A 349 -14.39 28.55 5.20
CA ILE A 349 -15.25 29.22 4.22
C ILE A 349 -16.63 28.59 4.04
N ALA A 350 -16.89 27.43 4.65
CA ALA A 350 -18.16 26.74 4.61
C ALA A 350 -18.44 26.00 5.94
N PRO A 351 -19.72 25.78 6.30
CA PRO A 351 -20.07 25.03 7.50
C PRO A 351 -19.80 23.53 7.33
N ASP A 352 -19.62 22.80 8.44
CA ASP A 352 -19.39 21.34 8.44
C ASP A 352 -20.49 20.55 7.72
N SER A 353 -21.74 21.03 7.77
CA SER A 353 -22.87 20.43 7.04
C SER A 353 -22.67 20.45 5.53
N TYR A 354 -21.97 21.45 5.00
CA TYR A 354 -21.63 21.53 3.58
C TYR A 354 -20.58 20.47 3.21
N ILE A 355 -19.56 20.28 4.06
CA ILE A 355 -18.53 19.25 3.86
C ILE A 355 -19.17 17.85 3.90
N ALA A 356 -20.02 17.57 4.90
CA ALA A 356 -20.73 16.30 5.02
C ALA A 356 -21.59 16.02 3.77
N MET A 357 -22.34 17.02 3.29
CA MET A 357 -23.12 16.92 2.05
C MET A 357 -22.23 16.62 0.84
N LEU A 358 -21.07 17.29 0.71
CA LEU A 358 -20.16 17.01 -0.40
C LEU A 358 -19.69 15.55 -0.35
N LEU A 359 -19.30 15.07 0.83
CA LEU A 359 -18.80 13.71 1.03
C LEU A 359 -19.86 12.67 0.62
N GLU A 360 -21.07 12.80 1.15
CA GLU A 360 -22.18 11.89 0.86
C GLU A 360 -22.55 11.88 -0.62
N ARG A 361 -22.67 13.07 -1.22
CA ARG A 361 -23.24 13.21 -2.56
C ARG A 361 -22.25 12.99 -3.69
N TYR A 362 -21.00 13.40 -3.52
CA TYR A 362 -20.02 13.44 -4.60
C TYR A 362 -18.80 12.55 -4.33
N TRP A 363 -18.50 12.21 -3.07
CA TRP A 363 -17.35 11.37 -2.73
C TRP A 363 -17.71 9.95 -2.30
N SER A 364 -18.99 9.59 -2.29
CA SER A 364 -19.42 8.21 -2.05
C SER A 364 -19.00 7.27 -3.17
N ASP A 365 -18.81 5.99 -2.83
CA ASP A 365 -18.43 4.95 -3.79
C ASP A 365 -19.46 4.84 -4.92
N ALA A 366 -20.76 5.00 -4.59
CA ALA A 366 -21.85 4.96 -5.56
C ALA A 366 -21.77 6.10 -6.58
N ALA A 367 -21.52 7.34 -6.13
CA ALA A 367 -21.41 8.50 -7.02
C ALA A 367 -20.20 8.38 -7.96
N ASN A 368 -19.05 7.93 -7.44
CA ASN A 368 -17.85 7.78 -8.24
C ASN A 368 -17.92 6.56 -9.17
N ALA A 369 -18.59 5.48 -8.78
CA ALA A 369 -18.86 4.34 -9.65
C ALA A 369 -19.76 4.74 -10.83
N ALA A 370 -20.77 5.58 -10.59
CA ALA A 370 -21.62 6.12 -11.65
C ALA A 370 -20.83 7.00 -12.64
N ALA A 371 -19.93 7.85 -12.14
CA ALA A 371 -19.04 8.66 -12.98
C ALA A 371 -18.11 7.78 -13.83
N ILE A 372 -17.52 6.72 -13.25
CA ILE A 372 -16.65 5.77 -13.98
C ILE A 372 -17.41 5.02 -15.07
N ALA A 373 -18.68 4.67 -14.83
CA ALA A 373 -19.50 3.95 -15.80
C ALA A 373 -20.10 4.86 -16.89
N SER A 374 -20.04 6.19 -16.72
CA SER A 374 -20.65 7.16 -17.61
C SER A 374 -19.81 7.29 -18.90
N PRO A 375 -20.41 7.15 -20.09
CA PRO A 375 -19.68 7.29 -21.36
C PRO A 375 -19.35 8.74 -21.72
N THR A 376 -19.88 9.71 -20.97
CA THR A 376 -19.76 11.15 -21.25
C THR A 376 -19.02 11.91 -20.16
N GLU A 377 -18.73 11.28 -19.03
CA GLU A 377 -17.98 11.87 -17.93
C GLU A 377 -16.58 11.26 -17.88
N GLU A 378 -15.63 12.01 -17.34
CA GLU A 378 -14.27 11.52 -17.14
C GLU A 378 -13.88 11.73 -15.68
N LEU A 379 -13.59 10.63 -14.99
CA LEU A 379 -12.98 10.63 -13.67
C LEU A 379 -11.53 10.18 -13.84
N LEU A 380 -10.59 11.08 -13.59
CA LEU A 380 -9.15 10.80 -13.66
C LEU A 380 -8.56 10.71 -12.27
N VAL A 381 -7.57 9.83 -12.11
CA VAL A 381 -6.70 9.76 -10.94
C VAL A 381 -5.25 10.01 -11.35
N ALA A 382 -4.52 10.74 -10.50
CA ALA A 382 -3.06 10.72 -10.52
C ALA A 382 -2.61 9.61 -9.58
N GLU A 383 -2.00 8.55 -10.10
CA GLU A 383 -1.55 7.40 -9.33
C GLU A 383 -0.03 7.33 -9.29
N SER A 384 0.51 6.95 -8.13
CA SER A 384 1.92 6.68 -7.94
C SER A 384 2.13 5.25 -7.42
N PRO A 385 3.12 4.49 -7.94
CA PRO A 385 3.54 3.21 -7.34
C PRO A 385 3.91 3.35 -5.86
N PHE A 386 4.39 4.54 -5.46
CA PHE A 386 4.89 4.80 -4.13
C PHE A 386 3.76 5.15 -3.15
N SER A 387 2.74 5.88 -3.61
CA SER A 387 1.76 6.51 -2.71
C SER A 387 0.30 6.13 -2.99
N GLY A 388 0.02 5.37 -4.05
CA GLY A 388 -1.32 5.17 -4.56
C GLY A 388 -1.87 6.45 -5.21
N VAL A 389 -3.19 6.65 -5.13
CA VAL A 389 -3.86 7.84 -5.65
C VAL A 389 -3.41 9.10 -4.91
N LEU A 390 -2.84 10.04 -5.66
CA LEU A 390 -2.37 11.36 -5.22
C LEU A 390 -3.41 12.45 -5.41
N GLY A 391 -4.32 12.26 -6.36
CA GLY A 391 -5.24 13.29 -6.81
C GLY A 391 -6.35 12.74 -7.67
N VAL A 392 -7.45 13.48 -7.73
CA VAL A 392 -8.60 13.18 -8.58
C VAL A 392 -9.00 14.43 -9.37
N ALA A 393 -9.43 14.22 -10.62
CA ALA A 393 -10.09 15.22 -11.44
C ALA A 393 -11.38 14.65 -12.02
N HIS A 394 -12.47 15.41 -11.98
CA HIS A 394 -13.77 14.97 -12.49
C HIS A 394 -14.38 15.99 -13.43
N THR A 395 -14.54 15.60 -14.70
CA THR A 395 -15.16 16.43 -15.73
C THR A 395 -16.45 15.82 -16.26
N ALA A 396 -17.43 16.66 -16.57
CA ALA A 396 -18.69 16.26 -17.19
C ALA A 396 -19.14 17.29 -18.24
N PRO A 397 -20.03 16.92 -19.17
CA PRO A 397 -20.64 17.86 -20.10
C PRO A 397 -21.44 18.92 -19.34
N TYR A 398 -21.30 20.18 -19.73
CA TYR A 398 -22.04 21.30 -19.13
C TYR A 398 -23.09 21.86 -20.09
N ALA A 399 -22.72 22.01 -21.36
CA ALA A 399 -23.59 22.43 -22.47
C ALA A 399 -23.02 21.87 -23.78
N ALA A 400 -23.71 22.10 -24.90
CA ALA A 400 -23.36 21.50 -26.20
C ALA A 400 -21.87 21.59 -26.58
N ASP A 401 -21.23 22.74 -26.32
CA ASP A 401 -19.82 22.99 -26.69
C ASP A 401 -18.92 23.25 -25.46
N SER A 402 -19.33 22.76 -24.28
CA SER A 402 -18.59 23.04 -23.04
C SER A 402 -18.59 21.89 -22.04
N VAL A 403 -17.45 21.71 -21.39
CA VAL A 403 -17.24 20.77 -20.28
C VAL A 403 -16.94 21.55 -19.01
N ILE A 404 -17.36 21.02 -17.86
CA ILE A 404 -17.04 21.57 -16.55
C ILE A 404 -16.21 20.58 -15.74
N LEU A 405 -15.14 21.09 -15.12
CA LEU A 405 -14.36 20.41 -14.09
C LEU A 405 -15.00 20.67 -12.73
N TRP A 406 -15.75 19.67 -12.25
CA TRP A 406 -16.45 19.70 -10.98
C TRP A 406 -15.50 19.54 -9.79
N ARG A 407 -14.45 18.75 -9.95
CA ARG A 407 -13.53 18.40 -8.86
C ARG A 407 -12.11 18.35 -9.38
N LEU A 408 -11.19 18.99 -8.65
CA LEU A 408 -9.75 18.80 -8.80
C LEU A 408 -9.13 18.93 -7.41
N TYR A 409 -8.74 17.80 -6.82
CA TYR A 409 -8.21 17.75 -5.47
C TYR A 409 -6.99 16.84 -5.40
N LEU A 410 -6.05 17.20 -4.53
CA LEU A 410 -4.81 16.47 -4.29
C LEU A 410 -4.63 16.26 -2.79
N VAL A 411 -4.04 15.12 -2.42
CA VAL A 411 -3.52 14.95 -1.06
C VAL A 411 -2.51 16.08 -0.75
N PRO A 412 -2.45 16.61 0.49
CA PRO A 412 -1.67 17.81 0.80
C PRO A 412 -0.19 17.71 0.41
N ARG A 413 0.41 16.54 0.63
CA ARG A 413 1.81 16.23 0.29
C ARG A 413 2.13 16.24 -1.21
N SER A 414 1.12 16.19 -2.07
CA SER A 414 1.29 16.14 -3.54
C SER A 414 1.05 17.49 -4.21
N ARG A 415 0.70 18.52 -3.43
CA ARG A 415 0.53 19.89 -3.93
C ARG A 415 1.90 20.48 -4.28
N ARG A 416 1.93 21.37 -5.29
CA ARG A 416 3.15 22.04 -5.80
C ARG A 416 4.21 21.11 -6.40
N LEU A 417 3.87 19.84 -6.65
CA LEU A 417 4.71 18.88 -7.38
C LEU A 417 4.28 18.68 -8.85
N GLY A 418 3.49 19.62 -9.39
CA GLY A 418 2.95 19.54 -10.76
C GLY A 418 1.76 18.60 -10.95
N VAL A 419 1.37 17.79 -9.95
CA VAL A 419 0.27 16.80 -10.07
C VAL A 419 -1.07 17.42 -10.49
N GLY A 420 -1.43 18.56 -9.89
CA GLY A 420 -2.68 19.26 -10.22
C GLY A 420 -2.68 19.81 -11.65
N THR A 421 -1.54 20.33 -12.11
CA THR A 421 -1.35 20.77 -13.49
C THR A 421 -1.48 19.60 -14.46
N ALA A 422 -0.81 18.48 -14.17
CA ALA A 422 -0.91 17.28 -15.01
C ALA A 422 -2.34 16.74 -15.10
N LEU A 423 -3.09 16.70 -14.00
CA LEU A 423 -4.51 16.31 -14.02
C LEU A 423 -5.37 17.27 -14.85
N LEU A 424 -5.19 18.58 -14.67
CA LEU A 424 -5.92 19.59 -15.42
C LEU A 424 -5.61 19.52 -16.93
N ASP A 425 -4.34 19.40 -17.29
CA ASP A 425 -3.89 19.30 -18.68
C ASP A 425 -4.44 18.03 -19.35
N ASP A 426 -4.47 16.91 -18.62
CA ASP A 426 -5.05 15.65 -19.12
C ASP A 426 -6.55 15.78 -19.38
N CYS A 427 -7.29 16.39 -18.45
CA CYS A 427 -8.71 16.70 -18.62
C CYS A 427 -8.95 17.57 -19.86
N ILE A 428 -8.20 18.67 -20.01
CA ILE A 428 -8.33 19.58 -21.16
C ILE A 428 -8.02 18.84 -22.46
N ARG A 429 -6.92 18.07 -22.51
CA ARG A 429 -6.50 17.32 -23.69
C ARG A 429 -7.55 16.29 -24.13
N ARG A 430 -8.22 15.61 -23.19
CA ARG A 430 -9.26 14.61 -23.50
C ARG A 430 -10.53 15.25 -24.06
N CYS A 431 -10.92 16.44 -23.59
CA CYS A 431 -12.15 17.09 -24.06
C CYS A 431 -11.93 18.03 -25.25
N ALA A 432 -10.71 18.55 -25.46
CA ALA A 432 -10.39 19.52 -26.52
C ALA A 432 -10.93 19.18 -27.92
N PRO A 433 -11.00 17.90 -28.35
CA PRO A 433 -11.56 17.56 -29.65
C PRO A 433 -13.07 17.86 -29.80
N GLN A 434 -13.78 18.11 -28.69
CA GLN A 434 -15.25 18.15 -28.64
C GLN A 434 -15.80 19.44 -28.05
N VAL A 435 -14.97 20.31 -27.46
CA VAL A 435 -15.43 21.52 -26.75
C VAL A 435 -14.60 22.75 -27.08
N SER A 436 -15.25 23.91 -27.08
CA SER A 436 -14.59 25.21 -27.22
C SER A 436 -14.36 25.89 -25.88
N THR A 437 -15.13 25.54 -24.86
CA THR A 437 -15.09 26.16 -23.53
C THR A 437 -14.93 25.13 -22.42
N PHE A 438 -13.95 25.36 -21.54
CA PHE A 438 -13.72 24.56 -20.35
C PHE A 438 -14.04 25.40 -19.12
N LEU A 439 -14.97 24.93 -18.29
CA LEU A 439 -15.41 25.59 -17.07
C LEU A 439 -14.85 24.89 -15.83
N THR A 440 -14.82 25.61 -14.73
CA THR A 440 -14.69 25.05 -13.39
C THR A 440 -15.46 25.91 -12.40
N GLU A 441 -15.65 25.40 -11.19
CA GLU A 441 -16.23 26.17 -10.09
C GLU A 441 -15.41 26.02 -8.80
N TYR A 442 -15.44 27.06 -7.97
CA TYR A 442 -14.88 27.05 -6.63
C TYR A 442 -15.65 28.00 -5.71
N LEU A 443 -15.58 27.78 -4.40
CA LEU A 443 -16.21 28.67 -3.43
C LEU A 443 -15.49 30.02 -3.35
N ALA A 444 -16.27 31.09 -3.25
CA ALA A 444 -15.76 32.41 -2.90
C ALA A 444 -15.01 32.34 -1.56
N GLY A 445 -13.76 32.81 -1.55
CA GLY A 445 -12.84 32.68 -0.42
C GLY A 445 -11.77 31.60 -0.60
N ASN A 446 -11.93 30.66 -1.54
CA ASN A 446 -10.90 29.70 -1.90
C ASN A 446 -9.81 30.35 -2.79
N ARG A 447 -8.94 31.16 -2.16
CA ARG A 447 -7.88 31.90 -2.86
C ARG A 447 -6.86 30.99 -3.54
N ALA A 448 -6.64 29.78 -3.01
CA ALA A 448 -5.73 28.81 -3.60
C ALA A 448 -6.27 28.30 -4.95
N ALA A 449 -7.55 27.97 -5.03
CA ALA A 449 -8.20 27.58 -6.28
C ALA A 449 -8.20 28.72 -7.30
N ALA A 450 -8.58 29.94 -6.88
CA ALA A 450 -8.59 31.11 -7.75
C ALA A 450 -7.21 31.36 -8.40
N ALA A 451 -6.15 31.40 -7.58
CA ALA A 451 -4.78 31.59 -8.08
C ALA A 451 -4.30 30.45 -8.99
N PHE A 452 -4.68 29.21 -8.67
CA PHE A 452 -4.34 28.05 -9.51
C PHE A 452 -5.01 28.17 -10.88
N TYR A 453 -6.31 28.43 -10.95
CA TYR A 453 -7.04 28.50 -12.22
C TYR A 453 -6.65 29.73 -13.04
N GLU A 454 -6.43 30.89 -12.42
CA GLU A 454 -5.91 32.09 -13.09
C GLU A 454 -4.54 31.80 -13.76
N ALA A 455 -3.63 31.12 -13.04
CA ALA A 455 -2.33 30.73 -13.58
C ALA A 455 -2.43 29.75 -14.77
N HIS A 456 -3.54 28.99 -14.87
CA HIS A 456 -3.82 28.08 -15.99
C HIS A 456 -4.76 28.71 -17.04
N GLY A 457 -4.93 30.04 -17.03
CA GLY A 457 -5.62 30.80 -18.08
C GLY A 457 -7.13 30.81 -17.98
N PHE A 458 -7.70 30.50 -16.81
CA PHE A 458 -9.13 30.68 -16.56
C PHE A 458 -9.42 32.12 -16.14
N ALA A 459 -10.59 32.62 -16.56
CA ALA A 459 -11.13 33.89 -16.12
C ALA A 459 -12.48 33.66 -15.43
N GLU A 460 -12.72 34.34 -14.31
CA GLU A 460 -14.03 34.33 -13.65
C GLU A 460 -15.11 34.90 -14.58
N VAL A 461 -16.22 34.18 -14.74
CA VAL A 461 -17.31 34.57 -15.65
C VAL A 461 -18.62 34.84 -14.92
N ARG A 462 -18.81 34.26 -13.74
CA ARG A 462 -20.07 34.34 -12.99
C ARG A 462 -19.86 34.02 -11.52
N GLU A 463 -20.58 34.70 -10.64
CA GLU A 463 -20.66 34.38 -9.21
C GLU A 463 -22.14 34.22 -8.84
N GLU A 464 -22.48 33.14 -8.15
CA GLU A 464 -23.85 32.86 -7.74
C GLU A 464 -23.92 32.36 -6.30
N ARG A 465 -25.09 32.47 -5.69
CA ARG A 465 -25.36 31.81 -4.41
C ARG A 465 -25.42 30.30 -4.64
N ASN A 466 -24.79 29.52 -3.75
CA ASN A 466 -24.85 28.07 -3.83
C ASN A 466 -26.33 27.61 -3.75
N PRO A 467 -26.80 26.77 -4.69
CA PRO A 467 -28.20 26.36 -4.75
C PRO A 467 -28.63 25.39 -3.63
N TRP A 468 -27.69 24.82 -2.86
CA TRP A 468 -27.99 23.88 -1.79
C TRP A 468 -28.33 24.60 -0.47
N GLU A 469 -29.44 24.18 0.16
CA GLU A 469 -30.11 24.93 1.22
C GLU A 469 -29.23 25.23 2.45
N ALA A 470 -29.45 26.41 3.03
CA ALA A 470 -28.87 26.95 4.26
C ALA A 470 -27.39 27.39 4.26
N THR A 471 -26.69 27.41 3.13
CA THR A 471 -25.36 28.04 3.06
C THR A 471 -25.44 29.46 2.46
N GLU A 472 -24.80 30.45 3.09
CA GLU A 472 -24.53 31.78 2.47
C GLU A 472 -23.31 31.74 1.53
N VAL A 473 -22.85 30.53 1.23
CA VAL A 473 -21.69 30.26 0.41
C VAL A 473 -21.97 30.71 -1.03
N ARG A 474 -21.01 31.43 -1.61
CA ARG A 474 -21.05 31.87 -3.00
C ARG A 474 -20.11 31.00 -3.83
N VAL A 475 -20.54 30.63 -5.03
CA VAL A 475 -19.78 29.81 -5.98
C VAL A 475 -19.36 30.70 -7.14
N ILE A 476 -18.08 30.67 -7.46
CA ILE A 476 -17.48 31.37 -8.59
C ILE A 476 -17.29 30.35 -9.71
N TYR A 477 -17.81 30.66 -10.88
CA TYR A 477 -17.56 29.93 -12.12
C TYR A 477 -16.45 30.66 -12.88
N ALA A 478 -15.44 29.92 -13.30
CA ALA A 478 -14.37 30.41 -14.15
C ALA A 478 -14.31 29.56 -15.43
N SER A 479 -13.92 30.17 -16.55
CA SER A 479 -13.78 29.46 -17.81
C SER A 479 -12.52 29.83 -18.57
N ARG A 480 -12.08 28.92 -19.44
CA ARG A 480 -11.00 29.10 -20.39
C ARG A 480 -11.46 28.59 -21.76
N GLN A 481 -10.99 29.25 -22.81
CA GLN A 481 -11.16 28.75 -24.18
C GLN A 481 -10.15 27.64 -24.45
N VAL A 482 -10.62 26.54 -25.04
CA VAL A 482 -9.78 25.40 -25.44
C VAL A 482 -9.50 25.52 -26.93
N PRO A 483 -8.22 25.66 -27.35
CA PRO A 483 -7.88 25.64 -28.76
C PRO A 483 -8.26 24.30 -29.38
N ALA A 484 -8.71 24.31 -30.64
CA ALA A 484 -9.03 23.08 -31.38
C ALA A 484 -7.83 22.13 -31.56
N ASP A 485 -6.60 22.62 -31.36
CA ASP A 485 -5.33 21.85 -31.36
C ASP A 485 -4.49 22.24 -30.13
N PRO A 486 -4.50 21.45 -29.05
CA PRO A 486 -3.58 21.61 -27.94
C PRO A 486 -2.26 20.91 -28.30
N THR A 487 -1.27 21.66 -28.82
CA THR A 487 0.09 21.17 -29.04
C THR A 487 0.82 20.86 -27.74
#